data_AF-A0A9E4BUJ1-F1
#
_entry.id   AF-A0A9E4BUJ1-F1
#
_cell.length_a   1.000
_cell.length_b   1.000
_cell.length_c   1.000
_cell.angle_alpha   90.00
_cell.angle_beta   90.00
_cell.angle_gamma   90.00
#
_symmetry.space_group_name_H-M   'P 1'
#
loop_
_entity.id
_entity.type
_entity.pdbx_description
1 polymer ?
#
loop_
_entity_poly.entity_id
_entity_poly.type
_entity_poly.pdbx_seq_one_letter_code
_entity_poly.pdbx_strand_id
1 'polypeptide(L)'
;MTRVKRIAGLALIAFIVLAFTVDATAQPDRRGGRERGRRGGAGRLRMMLPVEQTMSFLAFDGKIALNDNQLIKVRSALSEIHGKRAELQKEMRDGADRQQIMEKLGRLRSSMFEKVKGVLDEKQDKILDDYLERIRRGFQRGRGGGRRGGGPPGGGV
;
A
#
# COMPACT_ATOMS: atom_id res chain seq x y z
N MET A 1 37.38 -44.82 -3.59
CA MET A 1 36.43 -44.23 -4.57
C MET A 1 35.43 -43.20 -4.00
N THR A 2 35.59 -42.71 -2.76
CA THR A 2 34.66 -41.74 -2.13
C THR A 2 35.21 -40.32 -1.97
N ARG A 3 36.54 -40.11 -2.14
CA ARG A 3 37.16 -38.77 -2.04
C ARG A 3 37.16 -37.98 -3.35
N VAL A 4 37.16 -38.66 -4.51
CA VAL A 4 37.13 -38.01 -5.84
C VAL A 4 35.77 -37.38 -6.15
N LYS A 5 34.67 -37.96 -5.64
CA LYS A 5 33.30 -37.45 -5.84
C LYS A 5 33.01 -36.14 -5.09
N ARG A 6 33.77 -35.81 -4.03
CA ARG A 6 33.59 -34.57 -3.25
C ARG A 6 34.33 -33.36 -3.84
N ILE A 7 35.40 -33.61 -4.60
CA ILE A 7 36.15 -32.54 -5.29
C ILE A 7 35.44 -32.12 -6.58
N ALA A 8 34.80 -33.07 -7.28
CA ALA A 8 34.00 -32.79 -8.47
C ALA A 8 32.75 -31.91 -8.18
N GLY A 9 32.15 -32.02 -6.99
CA GLY A 9 30.98 -31.21 -6.61
C GLY A 9 31.29 -29.73 -6.35
N LEU A 10 32.50 -29.41 -5.86
CA LEU A 10 32.90 -28.03 -5.58
C LEU A 10 33.37 -27.27 -6.83
N ALA A 11 33.89 -27.97 -7.83
CA ALA A 11 34.25 -27.37 -9.12
C ALA A 11 33.01 -26.96 -9.96
N LEU A 12 31.89 -27.66 -9.80
CA LEU A 12 30.64 -27.34 -10.52
C LEU A 12 29.97 -26.05 -10.02
N ILE A 13 30.08 -25.76 -8.73
CA ILE A 13 29.47 -24.55 -8.12
C ILE A 13 30.28 -23.29 -8.46
N ALA A 14 31.61 -23.40 -8.60
CA ALA A 14 32.45 -22.28 -9.00
C ALA A 14 32.23 -21.85 -10.47
N PHE A 15 31.79 -22.77 -11.35
CA PHE A 15 31.53 -22.46 -12.76
C PHE A 15 30.18 -21.75 -13.00
N ILE A 16 29.18 -21.97 -12.13
CA ILE A 16 27.86 -21.34 -12.24
C ILE A 16 27.88 -19.85 -11.85
N VAL A 17 28.84 -19.42 -11.02
CA VAL A 17 28.95 -18.01 -10.56
C VAL A 17 29.62 -17.11 -11.61
N LEU A 18 30.32 -17.67 -12.60
CA LEU A 18 31.10 -16.91 -13.61
C LEU A 18 30.39 -16.72 -14.96
N ALA A 19 29.18 -17.27 -15.14
CA ALA A 19 28.45 -17.21 -16.42
C ALA A 19 27.44 -16.03 -16.53
N PHE A 20 27.38 -15.11 -15.57
CA PHE A 20 26.43 -13.99 -15.57
C PHE A 20 27.10 -12.60 -15.66
N THR A 21 28.30 -12.49 -16.22
CA THR A 21 29.00 -11.21 -16.40
C THR A 21 29.37 -10.92 -17.85
N VAL A 22 28.43 -10.98 -18.80
CA VAL A 22 28.56 -10.22 -20.08
C VAL A 22 27.16 -9.97 -20.69
N ASP A 23 26.60 -8.79 -20.48
CA ASP A 23 25.76 -8.09 -21.46
C ASP A 23 25.55 -6.64 -20.98
N ALA A 24 26.64 -5.89 -20.99
CA ALA A 24 26.63 -4.44 -20.91
C ALA A 24 27.02 -3.91 -22.28
N THR A 25 26.05 -3.71 -23.18
CA THR A 25 26.03 -2.62 -24.18
C THR A 25 24.77 -2.67 -25.04
N ALA A 26 24.25 -1.48 -25.35
CA ALA A 26 23.25 -1.15 -26.36
C ALA A 26 21.77 -1.46 -26.05
N GLN A 27 21.16 -0.66 -25.16
CA GLN A 27 19.72 -0.36 -25.27
C GLN A 27 19.54 0.92 -26.09
N PRO A 28 18.85 0.89 -27.24
CA PRO A 28 18.65 2.07 -28.08
C PRO A 28 17.82 3.11 -27.35
N ASP A 29 18.28 4.36 -27.41
CA ASP A 29 17.57 5.56 -27.00
C ASP A 29 16.17 5.59 -27.62
N ARG A 30 15.17 5.15 -26.85
CA ARG A 30 13.76 5.49 -27.09
C ARG A 30 13.54 6.95 -26.72
N ARG A 31 14.04 7.80 -27.62
CA ARG A 31 13.60 9.17 -27.82
C ARG A 31 12.14 9.13 -28.27
N GLY A 32 11.21 9.34 -27.35
CA GLY A 32 9.80 9.50 -27.71
C GLY A 32 8.87 9.42 -26.52
N GLY A 33 8.11 10.50 -26.31
CA GLY A 33 6.88 10.44 -25.52
C GLY A 33 6.94 11.17 -24.19
N ARG A 34 6.70 12.49 -24.26
CA ARG A 34 6.05 13.22 -23.18
C ARG A 34 4.75 12.49 -22.78
N GLU A 35 4.80 11.69 -21.72
CA GLU A 35 3.60 11.36 -20.93
C GLU A 35 3.81 11.76 -19.47
N ARG A 36 4.24 13.03 -19.28
CA ARG A 36 3.93 13.75 -18.04
C ARG A 36 2.43 14.01 -18.04
N GLY A 37 1.68 13.25 -17.23
CA GLY A 37 0.36 13.72 -16.80
C GLY A 37 -0.80 12.74 -16.85
N ARG A 38 -0.65 11.48 -16.43
CA ARG A 38 -1.84 10.64 -16.12
C ARG A 38 -1.73 9.80 -14.85
N ARG A 39 -0.84 10.16 -13.93
CA ARG A 39 -0.76 9.57 -12.56
C ARG A 39 -1.31 10.50 -11.47
N GLY A 40 -2.37 11.25 -11.76
CA GLY A 40 -3.04 12.11 -10.76
C GLY A 40 -4.10 11.39 -9.91
N GLY A 41 -4.72 10.33 -10.43
CA GLY A 41 -5.91 9.73 -9.82
C GLY A 41 -5.68 8.52 -8.91
N ALA A 42 -4.60 7.76 -9.12
CA ALA A 42 -4.33 6.55 -8.34
C ALA A 42 -3.81 6.83 -6.91
N GLY A 43 -3.20 8.00 -6.70
CA GLY A 43 -2.65 8.39 -5.39
C GLY A 43 -3.71 8.76 -4.36
N ARG A 44 -4.88 9.28 -4.78
CA ARG A 44 -5.98 9.61 -3.84
C ARG A 44 -6.69 8.35 -3.32
N LEU A 45 -6.89 7.35 -4.19
CA LEU A 45 -7.45 6.06 -3.79
C LEU A 45 -6.56 5.33 -2.78
N ARG A 46 -5.23 5.43 -2.95
CA ARG A 46 -4.26 4.87 -1.98
C ARG A 46 -4.32 5.52 -0.60
N MET A 47 -4.87 6.72 -0.46
CA MET A 47 -5.01 7.37 0.85
C MET A 47 -6.22 6.90 1.64
N MET A 48 -7.08 6.06 1.06
CA MET A 48 -8.19 5.44 1.78
C MET A 48 -7.73 4.13 2.41
N LEU A 49 -7.90 4.04 3.72
CA LEU A 49 -7.73 2.78 4.42
C LEU A 49 -8.86 1.83 3.99
N PRO A 50 -8.54 0.60 3.55
CA PRO A 50 -9.53 -0.43 3.32
C PRO A 50 -10.26 -0.76 4.63
N VAL A 51 -11.57 -1.04 4.53
CA VAL A 51 -12.42 -1.46 5.67
C VAL A 51 -11.81 -2.66 6.38
N GLU A 52 -11.24 -3.59 5.60
CA GLU A 52 -10.60 -4.81 6.07
C GLU A 52 -9.35 -4.49 6.91
N GLN A 53 -8.58 -3.48 6.52
CA GLN A 53 -7.38 -3.07 7.26
C GLN A 53 -7.76 -2.41 8.59
N THR A 54 -8.84 -1.61 8.61
CA THR A 54 -9.36 -1.03 9.86
C THR A 54 -9.89 -2.13 10.79
N MET A 55 -10.66 -3.10 10.27
CA MET A 55 -11.16 -4.21 11.07
C MET A 55 -10.01 -5.05 11.64
N SER A 56 -9.01 -5.39 10.83
CA SER A 56 -7.84 -6.15 11.29
C SER A 56 -7.07 -5.41 12.39
N PHE A 57 -6.90 -4.09 12.26
CA PHE A 57 -6.28 -3.29 13.31
C PHE A 57 -7.09 -3.32 14.60
N LEU A 58 -8.40 -3.13 14.53
CA LEU A 58 -9.29 -3.13 15.69
C LEU A 58 -9.38 -4.51 16.37
N ALA A 59 -9.35 -5.60 15.59
CA ALA A 59 -9.52 -6.96 16.09
C ALA A 59 -8.23 -7.57 16.65
N PHE A 60 -7.05 -7.19 16.11
CA PHE A 60 -5.80 -7.87 16.43
C PHE A 60 -4.76 -6.98 17.13
N ASP A 61 -4.93 -5.65 17.17
CA ASP A 61 -4.02 -4.80 17.93
C ASP A 61 -4.32 -4.92 19.43
N GLY A 62 -3.41 -5.59 20.16
CA GLY A 62 -3.52 -5.80 21.60
C GLY A 62 -3.56 -4.53 22.44
N LYS A 63 -3.29 -3.35 21.85
CA LYS A 63 -3.45 -2.06 22.53
C LYS A 63 -4.90 -1.58 22.52
N ILE A 64 -5.67 -1.91 21.49
CA ILE A 64 -7.09 -1.57 21.42
C ILE A 64 -7.95 -2.61 22.15
N ALA A 65 -7.61 -3.90 22.01
CA ALA A 65 -8.24 -5.00 22.74
C ALA A 65 -9.76 -4.83 22.92
N LEU A 66 -10.50 -4.85 21.80
CA LEU A 66 -11.96 -4.77 21.85
C LEU A 66 -12.55 -5.98 22.58
N ASN A 67 -13.55 -5.74 23.43
CA ASN A 67 -14.34 -6.84 23.98
C ASN A 67 -15.32 -7.40 22.92
N ASP A 68 -15.89 -8.57 23.18
CA ASP A 68 -16.78 -9.26 22.25
C ASP A 68 -17.98 -8.41 21.82
N ASN A 69 -18.57 -7.66 22.75
CA ASN A 69 -19.71 -6.78 22.45
C ASN A 69 -19.30 -5.63 21.51
N GLN A 70 -18.11 -5.05 21.72
CA GLN A 70 -17.55 -4.04 20.83
C GLN A 70 -17.22 -4.62 19.46
N LEU A 71 -16.64 -5.83 19.39
CA LEU A 71 -16.34 -6.52 18.13
C LEU A 71 -17.61 -6.77 17.31
N ILE A 72 -18.70 -7.22 17.95
CA ILE A 72 -19.99 -7.43 17.27
C ILE A 72 -20.53 -6.12 16.70
N LYS A 73 -20.50 -5.02 17.49
CA LYS A 73 -20.96 -3.71 17.05
C LYS A 73 -20.11 -3.15 15.91
N VAL A 74 -18.79 -3.24 16.01
CA VAL A 74 -17.85 -2.83 14.96
C VAL A 74 -18.09 -3.66 13.69
N ARG A 75 -18.23 -4.98 13.80
CA ARG A 75 -18.53 -5.85 12.66
C ARG A 75 -19.84 -5.45 11.96
N SER A 76 -20.90 -5.21 12.72
CA SER A 76 -22.18 -4.76 12.18
C SER A 76 -22.04 -3.44 11.42
N ALA A 77 -21.38 -2.45 12.04
CA ALA A 77 -21.11 -1.16 11.43
C ALA A 77 -20.28 -1.28 10.14
N LEU A 78 -19.20 -2.07 10.15
CA LEU A 78 -18.32 -2.24 9.00
C LEU A 78 -18.95 -3.07 7.87
N SER A 79 -19.86 -4.00 8.18
CA SER A 79 -20.58 -4.77 7.16
C SER A 79 -21.43 -3.87 6.26
N GLU A 80 -22.14 -2.90 6.84
CA GLU A 80 -22.92 -1.92 6.09
C GLU A 80 -22.02 -1.05 5.19
N ILE A 81 -20.88 -0.60 5.73
CA ILE A 81 -19.89 0.20 5.01
C ILE A 81 -19.28 -0.61 3.85
N HIS A 82 -18.99 -1.90 4.07
CA HIS A 82 -18.45 -2.78 3.04
C HIS A 82 -19.42 -2.95 1.87
N GLY A 83 -20.73 -3.13 2.13
CA GLY A 83 -21.76 -3.19 1.10
C GLY A 83 -21.80 -1.93 0.23
N LYS A 84 -21.88 -0.75 0.86
CA LYS A 84 -21.87 0.55 0.15
C LYS A 84 -20.58 0.76 -0.65
N ARG A 85 -19.43 0.34 -0.11
CA ARG A 85 -18.16 0.41 -0.84
C ARG A 85 -18.17 -0.48 -2.09
N ALA A 86 -18.71 -1.70 -1.99
CA ALA A 86 -18.81 -2.61 -3.11
C ALA A 86 -19.72 -2.04 -4.23
N GLU A 87 -20.83 -1.42 -3.85
CA GLU A 87 -21.73 -0.70 -4.78
C GLU A 87 -21.00 0.45 -5.47
N LEU A 88 -20.30 1.32 -4.73
CA LEU A 88 -19.51 2.41 -5.31
C LEU A 88 -18.39 1.90 -6.22
N GLN A 89 -17.78 0.76 -5.89
CA GLN A 89 -16.78 0.14 -6.73
C GLN A 89 -17.39 -0.40 -8.03
N LYS A 90 -18.62 -0.93 -7.97
CA LYS A 90 -19.38 -1.32 -9.16
C LYS A 90 -19.74 -0.11 -10.02
N GLU A 91 -20.31 0.95 -9.44
CA GLU A 91 -20.60 2.21 -10.15
C GLU A 91 -19.34 2.75 -10.86
N MET A 92 -18.19 2.71 -10.20
CA MET A 92 -16.91 3.12 -10.79
C MET A 92 -16.48 2.25 -11.98
N ARG A 93 -16.74 0.94 -11.94
CA ARG A 93 -16.44 0.01 -13.07
C ARG A 93 -17.38 0.26 -14.24
N ASP A 94 -18.65 0.57 -13.95
CA ASP A 94 -19.68 0.83 -14.94
C ASP A 94 -19.54 2.22 -15.61
N GLY A 95 -18.49 2.98 -15.25
CA GLY A 95 -18.13 4.23 -15.90
C GLY A 95 -18.73 5.49 -15.27
N ALA A 96 -19.26 5.41 -14.05
CA ALA A 96 -19.77 6.56 -13.33
C ALA A 96 -18.71 7.67 -13.13
N ASP A 97 -19.18 8.90 -12.93
CA ASP A 97 -18.30 10.04 -12.72
C ASP A 97 -17.35 9.80 -11.55
N ARG A 98 -16.06 9.80 -11.86
CA ARG A 98 -15.01 9.48 -10.89
C ARG A 98 -14.98 10.48 -9.74
N GLN A 99 -15.24 11.76 -9.98
CA GLN A 99 -15.20 12.79 -8.93
C GLN A 99 -16.33 12.58 -7.93
N GLN A 100 -17.54 12.28 -8.42
CA GLN A 100 -18.69 11.95 -7.58
C GLN A 100 -18.42 10.68 -6.75
N ILE A 101 -17.86 9.62 -7.36
CA ILE A 101 -17.50 8.41 -6.62
C ILE A 101 -16.47 8.70 -5.52
N MET A 102 -15.46 9.53 -5.80
CA MET A 102 -14.45 9.90 -4.79
C MET A 102 -15.08 10.68 -3.63
N GLU A 103 -16.06 11.53 -3.90
CA GLU A 103 -16.78 12.26 -2.87
C GLU A 103 -17.65 11.31 -2.02
N LYS A 104 -18.42 10.42 -2.66
CA LYS A 104 -19.21 9.39 -1.98
C LYS A 104 -18.32 8.50 -1.11
N LEU A 105 -17.17 8.07 -1.62
CA LEU A 105 -16.16 7.32 -0.88
C LEU A 105 -15.59 8.10 0.31
N GLY A 106 -15.34 9.41 0.15
CA GLY A 106 -14.92 10.29 1.24
C GLY A 106 -15.94 10.36 2.37
N ARG A 107 -17.22 10.56 2.04
CA ARG A 107 -18.33 10.56 3.00
C ARG A 107 -18.49 9.19 3.68
N LEU A 108 -18.42 8.11 2.91
CA LEU A 108 -18.51 6.74 3.42
C LEU A 108 -17.40 6.46 4.44
N ARG A 109 -16.18 6.93 4.17
CA ARG A 109 -15.06 6.85 5.10
C ARG A 109 -15.34 7.62 6.40
N SER A 110 -15.84 8.85 6.33
CA SER A 110 -16.17 9.63 7.53
C SER A 110 -17.22 8.91 8.38
N SER A 111 -18.28 8.40 7.75
CA SER A 111 -19.32 7.63 8.42
C SER A 111 -18.79 6.34 9.06
N MET A 112 -17.86 5.65 8.39
CA MET A 112 -17.18 4.48 8.96
C MET A 112 -16.46 4.83 10.26
N PHE A 113 -15.67 5.91 10.28
CA PHE A 113 -14.94 6.33 11.48
C PHE A 113 -15.88 6.77 12.60
N GLU A 114 -16.92 7.53 12.28
CA GLU A 114 -17.93 7.94 13.27
C GLU A 114 -18.60 6.73 13.94
N LYS A 115 -19.04 5.75 13.14
CA LYS A 115 -19.66 4.51 13.66
C LYS A 115 -18.69 3.69 14.51
N VAL A 116 -17.43 3.58 14.09
CA VAL A 116 -16.42 2.85 14.86
C VAL A 116 -16.15 3.57 16.18
N LYS A 117 -15.86 4.88 16.14
CA LYS A 117 -15.57 5.69 17.34
C LYS A 117 -16.71 5.67 18.34
N GLY A 118 -17.97 5.66 17.89
CA GLY A 118 -19.14 5.54 18.78
C GLY A 118 -19.24 4.22 19.55
N VAL A 119 -18.42 3.21 19.23
CA VAL A 119 -18.35 1.92 19.94
C VAL A 119 -17.13 1.84 20.87
N LEU A 120 -16.11 2.65 20.61
CA LEU A 120 -14.86 2.66 21.35
C LEU A 120 -14.99 3.47 22.64
N ASP A 121 -14.20 3.11 23.64
CA ASP A 121 -13.96 3.99 24.79
C ASP A 121 -12.91 5.06 24.46
N GLU A 122 -12.72 6.00 25.39
CA GLU A 122 -11.81 7.14 25.18
C GLU A 122 -10.35 6.72 24.96
N LYS A 123 -9.88 5.64 25.60
CA LYS A 123 -8.51 5.15 25.45
C LYS A 123 -8.34 4.51 24.08
N GLN A 124 -9.29 3.68 23.67
CA GLN A 124 -9.31 3.02 22.36
C GLN A 124 -9.43 4.04 21.22
N ASP A 125 -10.24 5.08 21.39
CA ASP A 125 -10.39 6.15 20.41
C ASP A 125 -9.08 6.90 20.16
N LYS A 126 -8.35 7.25 21.24
CA LYS A 126 -7.02 7.87 21.14
C LYS A 126 -6.01 6.98 20.38
N ILE A 127 -6.02 5.67 20.63
CA ILE A 127 -5.13 4.74 19.93
C ILE A 127 -5.49 4.65 18.44
N LEU A 128 -6.78 4.66 18.11
CA LEU A 128 -7.25 4.71 16.74
C LEU A 128 -6.81 6.02 16.05
N ASP A 129 -6.97 7.16 16.70
CA ASP A 129 -6.53 8.46 16.16
C ASP A 129 -5.02 8.52 15.90
N ASP A 130 -4.21 8.05 16.84
CA ASP A 130 -2.75 7.95 16.66
C ASP A 130 -2.39 7.08 15.45
N TYR A 131 -3.08 5.95 15.29
CA TYR A 131 -2.90 5.08 14.14
C TYR A 131 -3.26 5.78 12.82
N LEU A 132 -4.38 6.48 12.77
CA LEU A 132 -4.81 7.24 11.60
C LEU A 132 -3.83 8.39 11.27
N GLU A 133 -3.33 9.08 12.28
CA GLU A 133 -2.35 10.15 12.13
C GLU A 133 -1.02 9.61 11.60
N ARG A 134 -0.53 8.47 12.12
CA ARG A 134 0.67 7.80 11.60
C ARG A 134 0.51 7.44 10.12
N ILE A 135 -0.63 6.90 9.74
CA ILE A 135 -0.91 6.56 8.34
C ILE A 135 -0.93 7.82 7.47
N ARG A 136 -1.60 8.88 7.93
CA ARG A 136 -1.64 10.17 7.22
C ARG A 136 -0.23 10.75 7.03
N ARG A 137 0.61 10.72 8.06
CA ARG A 137 2.01 11.14 8.01
C ARG A 137 2.86 10.28 7.08
N GLY A 138 2.63 8.96 7.08
CA GLY A 138 3.28 8.03 6.16
C GLY A 138 2.98 8.36 4.69
N PHE A 139 1.73 8.67 4.37
CA PHE A 139 1.34 9.09 3.03
C PHE A 139 1.92 10.45 2.64
N GLN A 140 2.04 11.40 3.57
CA GLN A 140 2.68 12.70 3.31
C GLN A 140 4.18 12.53 2.99
N ARG A 141 4.89 11.69 3.76
CA ARG A 141 6.33 11.44 3.56
C ARG A 141 6.61 10.66 2.27
N GLY A 142 5.75 9.72 1.88
CA GLY A 142 5.87 8.97 0.62
C GLY A 142 5.62 9.78 -0.65
N ARG A 143 5.06 10.99 -0.55
CA ARG A 143 4.74 11.86 -1.69
C ARG A 143 5.81 12.94 -1.97
N GLY A 144 6.69 13.21 -0.99
CA GLY A 144 7.79 14.18 -1.09
C GLY A 144 9.18 13.59 -1.28
N GLY A 145 9.32 12.26 -1.25
CA GLY A 145 10.60 11.54 -1.26
C GLY A 145 11.10 11.07 -2.63
N GLY A 146 10.70 11.71 -3.72
CA GLY A 146 11.27 11.44 -5.05
C GLY A 146 12.71 11.98 -5.14
N ARG A 147 13.69 11.23 -4.62
CA ARG A 147 15.12 11.36 -4.97
C ARG A 147 15.21 11.45 -6.50
N ARG A 148 15.68 12.56 -7.09
CA ARG A 148 17.11 12.78 -7.39
C ARG A 148 17.86 11.46 -7.60
N GLY A 149 17.62 10.79 -8.73
CA GLY A 149 18.74 10.16 -9.43
C GLY A 149 19.59 11.33 -9.96
N GLY A 150 20.81 11.55 -9.49
CA GLY A 150 21.87 10.56 -9.49
C GLY A 150 22.55 10.52 -10.85
N GLY A 151 22.71 11.66 -11.51
CA GLY A 151 23.69 11.79 -12.58
C GLY A 151 25.09 11.70 -11.96
N PRO A 152 26.01 10.90 -12.51
CA PRO A 152 27.38 10.88 -12.02
C PRO A 152 28.01 12.27 -12.21
N PRO A 153 28.91 12.72 -11.30
CA PRO A 153 29.70 13.91 -11.57
C PRO A 153 30.58 13.60 -12.79
N GLY A 154 30.21 14.17 -13.93
CA GLY A 154 31.04 14.15 -15.13
C GLY A 154 32.37 14.81 -14.77
N GLY A 155 33.41 13.99 -14.67
CA GLY A 155 34.77 14.41 -14.39
C GLY A 155 35.26 15.36 -15.47
N GLY A 156 35.93 16.42 -15.02
CA GLY A 156 36.67 17.30 -15.90
C GLY A 156 37.86 16.58 -16.52
N VAL A 157 38.02 16.77 -17.82
CA VAL A 157 39.28 16.93 -18.54
C VAL A 157 39.07 18.01 -19.59
#